data_AF-A0A933UJX5-F1
#
_entry.id   AF-A0A933UJX5-F1
#
_cell.length_a   1.000
_cell.length_b   1.000
_cell.length_c   1.000
_cell.angle_alpha   90.00
_cell.angle_beta   90.00
_cell.angle_gamma   90.00
#
_symmetry.space_group_name_H-M   'P 1'
#
loop_
_entity.id
_entity.type
_entity.pdbx_description
1 polymer ?
#
loop_
_entity_poly.entity_id
_entity_poly.type
_entity_poly.pdbx_seq_one_letter_code
_entity_poly.pdbx_strand_id
1 'polypeptide(L)'
;MPNGNGNTLSLDRQANFHAAVLKALPRDIDSEIALGWERNGDAPTKVLRNALCLPASQALDENKILHRLYVDKVITIPACDGTQTLAQAKEAFLSYLDPDFKNWDLDKVGKATEESAVQVHEMVKDATFAQMFGSLGANLNKLCLTQHQIKTFCEKHRDKLRADGYGTFFPFKENEHFFVVRVFVDSGGLDARVDRFKDDDVWDAGHALRVVVPQLGTQ
;
A
#
# COMPACT_ATOMS: atom_id res chain seq x y z
N MET A 1 -38.26 30.17 -22.04
CA MET A 1 -37.69 28.88 -22.43
C MET A 1 -36.28 28.82 -21.84
N PRO A 2 -35.95 27.88 -20.94
CA PRO A 2 -34.60 27.78 -20.40
C PRO A 2 -33.72 26.98 -21.38
N ASN A 3 -32.68 27.62 -21.91
CA ASN A 3 -31.65 26.98 -22.73
C ASN A 3 -30.73 26.16 -21.82
N GLY A 4 -30.80 24.83 -21.95
CA GLY A 4 -29.94 23.89 -21.23
C GLY A 4 -28.57 23.77 -21.89
N ASN A 5 -27.58 24.49 -21.37
CA ASN A 5 -26.17 24.13 -21.51
C ASN A 5 -25.80 23.17 -20.37
N GLY A 6 -26.29 21.94 -20.46
CA GLY A 6 -25.80 20.84 -19.62
C GLY A 6 -24.57 20.24 -20.30
N ASN A 7 -23.39 20.41 -19.71
CA ASN A 7 -22.20 19.63 -20.08
C ASN A 7 -22.44 18.16 -19.74
N THR A 8 -23.08 17.43 -20.65
CA THR A 8 -23.27 15.99 -20.51
C THR A 8 -21.92 15.32 -20.75
N LEU A 9 -21.44 14.55 -19.78
CA LEU A 9 -20.23 13.74 -19.93
C LEU A 9 -20.42 12.76 -21.09
N SER A 10 -19.35 12.45 -21.82
CA SER A 10 -19.39 11.34 -22.78
C SER A 10 -19.70 10.03 -22.06
N LEU A 11 -20.31 9.06 -22.76
CA LEU A 11 -20.68 7.76 -22.21
C LEU A 11 -19.51 7.07 -21.49
N ASP A 12 -18.30 7.13 -22.05
CA ASP A 12 -17.10 6.55 -21.44
C ASP A 12 -16.70 7.25 -20.14
N ARG A 13 -16.82 8.58 -20.10
CA ARG A 13 -16.55 9.36 -18.88
C ARG A 13 -17.62 9.11 -17.82
N GLN A 14 -18.87 8.93 -18.23
CA GLN A 14 -19.96 8.58 -17.34
C GLN A 14 -19.80 7.18 -16.75
N ALA A 15 -19.37 6.20 -17.55
CA ALA A 15 -19.07 4.85 -17.10
C ALA A 15 -17.89 4.82 -16.11
N ASN A 16 -16.81 5.53 -16.42
CA ASN A 16 -15.65 5.66 -15.52
C ASN A 16 -16.01 6.37 -14.22
N PHE A 17 -16.84 7.42 -14.29
CA PHE A 17 -17.35 8.13 -13.12
C PHE A 17 -18.21 7.20 -12.24
N HIS A 18 -19.15 6.44 -12.82
CA HIS A 18 -19.96 5.48 -12.07
C HIS A 18 -19.11 4.39 -11.40
N ALA A 19 -18.10 3.86 -12.11
CA ALA A 19 -17.19 2.85 -11.55
C ALA A 19 -16.37 3.40 -10.37
N ALA A 20 -15.87 4.64 -10.48
CA ALA A 20 -15.14 5.30 -9.40
C ALA A 20 -16.03 5.55 -8.18
N VAL A 21 -17.27 6.01 -8.38
CA VAL A 21 -18.26 6.20 -7.31
C VAL A 21 -18.56 4.88 -6.60
N LEU A 22 -18.80 3.80 -7.36
CA LEU A 22 -19.07 2.48 -6.78
C LEU A 22 -17.88 1.90 -6.01
N LYS A 23 -16.65 2.16 -6.45
CA LYS A 23 -15.43 1.76 -5.71
C LYS A 23 -15.25 2.52 -4.41
N ALA A 24 -15.67 3.78 -4.35
CA ALA A 24 -15.52 4.66 -3.18
C ALA A 24 -16.62 4.47 -2.13
N LEU A 25 -17.76 3.89 -2.50
CA LEU A 25 -18.83 3.62 -1.56
C LEU A 25 -18.50 2.41 -0.65
N PRO A 26 -18.93 2.42 0.62
CA PRO A 26 -18.85 1.24 1.48
C PRO A 26 -19.50 0.04 0.79
N ARG A 27 -18.87 -1.15 0.85
CA ARG A 27 -19.42 -2.36 0.22
C ARG A 27 -20.59 -2.96 1.00
N ASP A 28 -20.72 -2.58 2.27
CA ASP A 28 -21.73 -3.09 3.21
C ASP A 28 -22.70 -1.97 3.61
N ILE A 29 -23.41 -1.41 2.63
CA ILE A 29 -24.44 -0.40 2.92
C ILE A 29 -25.67 -1.14 3.46
N ASP A 30 -25.98 -0.86 4.73
CA ASP A 30 -27.20 -1.36 5.35
C ASP A 30 -28.45 -0.95 4.56
N SER A 31 -29.41 -1.86 4.45
CA SER A 31 -30.63 -1.65 3.65
C SER A 31 -31.47 -0.45 4.11
N GLU A 32 -31.46 -0.10 5.40
CA GLU A 32 -32.14 1.10 5.91
C GLU A 32 -31.41 2.38 5.50
N ILE A 33 -30.07 2.33 5.42
CA ILE A 33 -29.25 3.45 4.92
C ILE A 33 -29.51 3.66 3.42
N ALA A 34 -29.56 2.58 2.64
CA ALA A 34 -29.86 2.63 1.21
C ALA A 34 -31.27 3.21 0.94
N LEU A 35 -32.28 2.76 1.69
CA LEU A 35 -33.64 3.30 1.62
C LEU A 35 -33.72 4.76 2.07
N GLY A 36 -32.91 5.16 3.06
CA GLY A 36 -32.76 6.54 3.48
C GLY A 36 -32.21 7.44 2.37
N TRP A 37 -31.28 6.93 1.57
CA TRP A 37 -30.71 7.65 0.43
C TRP A 37 -31.66 7.80 -0.74
N GLU A 38 -32.49 6.78 -1.00
CA GLU A 38 -33.55 6.84 -2.01
C GLU A 38 -34.60 7.91 -1.67
N ARG A 39 -34.97 8.02 -0.39
CA ARG A 39 -36.02 8.94 0.08
C ARG A 39 -35.54 10.38 0.27
N ASN A 40 -34.25 10.59 0.48
CA ASN A 40 -33.67 11.92 0.70
C ASN A 40 -32.27 12.03 0.08
N GLY A 41 -32.18 12.68 -1.08
CA GLY A 41 -30.95 12.86 -1.83
C GLY A 41 -29.86 13.68 -1.14
N ASP A 42 -30.17 14.38 -0.04
CA ASP A 42 -29.18 15.17 0.72
C ASP A 42 -28.21 14.28 1.52
N ALA A 43 -28.68 13.13 2.02
CA ALA A 43 -27.86 12.17 2.75
C ALA A 43 -26.74 11.54 1.88
N PRO A 44 -27.04 10.98 0.70
CA PRO A 44 -26.00 10.52 -0.21
C PRO A 44 -25.17 11.68 -0.73
N THR A 45 -25.73 12.89 -0.92
CA THR A 45 -24.94 14.08 -1.29
C THR A 45 -23.89 14.42 -0.22
N LYS A 46 -24.19 14.29 1.07
CA LYS A 46 -23.21 14.53 2.16
C LYS A 46 -22.14 13.43 2.22
N VAL A 47 -22.54 12.17 2.02
CA VAL A 47 -21.62 11.03 1.96
C VAL A 47 -20.70 11.14 0.74
N LEU A 48 -21.25 11.43 -0.43
CA LEU A 48 -20.52 11.68 -1.67
C LEU A 48 -19.67 12.93 -1.54
N ARG A 49 -20.12 14.01 -0.90
CA ARG A 49 -19.30 15.19 -0.64
C ARG A 49 -18.13 14.84 0.28
N ASN A 50 -18.31 14.01 1.31
CA ASN A 50 -17.18 13.58 2.15
C ASN A 50 -16.24 12.59 1.43
N ALA A 51 -16.76 11.74 0.54
CA ALA A 51 -15.98 10.79 -0.24
C ALA A 51 -15.27 11.43 -1.45
N LEU A 52 -15.86 12.47 -2.05
CA LEU A 52 -15.38 13.15 -3.26
C LEU A 52 -14.70 14.50 -2.97
N CYS A 53 -15.09 15.24 -1.92
CA CYS A 53 -14.29 16.32 -1.38
C CYS A 53 -13.26 15.73 -0.42
N LEU A 54 -12.21 15.14 -1.00
CA LEU A 54 -10.90 15.17 -0.37
C LEU A 54 -10.66 16.64 0.05
N PRO A 55 -10.39 16.95 1.33
CA PRO A 55 -9.97 18.29 1.69
C PRO A 55 -8.80 18.67 0.78
N ALA A 56 -8.69 19.93 0.35
CA ALA A 56 -7.68 20.38 -0.61
C ALA A 56 -6.22 20.06 -0.23
N SER A 57 -5.98 19.58 1.00
CA SER A 57 -4.72 18.96 1.45
C SER A 57 -4.48 17.52 0.96
N GLN A 58 -5.42 16.93 0.20
CA GLN A 58 -5.38 15.56 -0.33
C GLN A 58 -5.83 15.47 -1.80
N ALA A 59 -5.89 16.58 -2.54
CA ALA A 59 -5.86 16.45 -4.00
C ALA A 59 -4.58 15.66 -4.33
N LEU A 60 -4.75 14.48 -4.94
CA LEU A 60 -3.61 13.73 -5.46
C LEU A 60 -2.91 14.67 -6.43
N ASP A 61 -1.75 15.17 -6.03
CA ASP A 61 -0.83 15.79 -6.98
C ASP A 61 -0.61 14.74 -8.07
N GLU A 62 -1.01 15.06 -9.31
CA GLU A 62 -0.95 14.14 -10.46
C GLU A 62 0.50 13.68 -10.75
N ASN A 63 1.49 14.32 -10.11
CA ASN A 63 2.89 13.93 -10.15
C ASN A 63 3.33 13.03 -8.98
N LYS A 64 2.47 12.81 -7.98
CA LYS A 64 2.78 11.99 -6.82
C LYS A 64 2.64 10.51 -7.15
N ILE A 65 3.68 9.73 -6.86
CA ILE A 65 3.67 8.27 -7.07
C ILE A 65 2.99 7.55 -5.90
N LEU A 66 3.20 8.05 -4.68
CA LEU A 66 2.78 7.41 -3.45
C LEU A 66 1.87 8.32 -2.62
N HIS A 67 0.70 7.82 -2.22
CA HIS A 67 -0.19 8.48 -1.27
C HIS A 67 -0.03 7.86 0.12
N ARG A 68 0.22 8.68 1.15
CA ARG A 68 0.41 8.18 2.52
C ARG A 68 -0.94 7.78 3.13
N LEU A 69 -1.03 6.53 3.55
CA LEU A 69 -2.14 6.01 4.33
C LEU A 69 -1.93 6.28 5.82
N TYR A 70 -3.02 6.29 6.58
CA TYR A 70 -3.01 6.37 8.04
C TYR A 70 -2.23 7.57 8.59
N VAL A 71 -2.36 8.74 7.97
CA VAL A 71 -1.60 9.96 8.33
C VAL A 71 -1.71 10.32 9.82
N ASP A 72 -2.88 10.07 10.42
CA ASP A 72 -3.17 10.37 11.83
C ASP A 72 -2.86 9.22 12.79
N LYS A 73 -2.19 8.14 12.33
CA LYS A 73 -1.84 6.98 13.15
C LYS A 73 -0.34 6.69 13.07
N VAL A 74 0.25 6.44 14.23
CA VAL A 74 1.60 5.90 14.31
C VAL A 74 1.50 4.37 14.24
N ILE A 75 2.15 3.78 13.26
CA ILE A 75 2.28 2.33 13.14
C ILE A 75 3.69 1.97 13.58
N THR A 76 3.82 1.11 14.59
CA THR A 76 5.13 0.74 15.13
C THR A 76 5.45 -0.73 14.86
N ILE A 77 6.70 -1.01 14.53
CA ILE A 77 7.29 -2.34 14.59
C ILE A 77 8.07 -2.40 15.90
N PRO A 78 7.80 -3.36 16.80
CA PRO A 78 8.53 -3.48 18.06
C PRO A 78 10.02 -3.75 17.81
N ALA A 79 10.83 -3.62 18.86
CA ALA A 79 12.23 -4.02 18.80
C ALA A 79 12.38 -5.48 18.34
N CYS A 80 13.37 -5.72 17.49
CA CYS A 80 13.70 -7.03 16.92
C CYS A 80 15.15 -7.38 17.28
N ASP A 81 15.44 -8.63 17.61
CA ASP A 81 16.80 -9.06 17.95
C ASP A 81 17.70 -9.33 16.71
N GLY A 82 17.12 -9.23 15.50
CA GLY A 82 17.81 -9.49 14.23
C GLY A 82 18.02 -10.97 13.86
N THR A 83 17.65 -11.92 14.72
CA THR A 83 17.93 -13.35 14.50
C THR A 83 17.02 -14.04 13.48
N GLN A 84 15.86 -13.44 13.17
CA GLN A 84 14.89 -14.01 12.25
C GLN A 84 15.12 -13.53 10.81
N THR A 85 14.97 -14.45 9.86
CA THR A 85 15.10 -14.20 8.42
C THR A 85 13.83 -14.63 7.68
N LEU A 86 13.57 -14.04 6.51
CA LEU A 86 12.39 -14.39 5.71
C LEU A 86 12.50 -15.81 5.15
N ALA A 87 13.70 -16.24 4.76
CA ALA A 87 14.00 -17.59 4.27
C ALA A 87 13.58 -18.72 5.22
N GLN A 88 13.43 -18.43 6.51
CA GLN A 88 13.04 -19.37 7.56
C GLN A 88 11.61 -19.14 8.07
N ALA A 89 10.93 -18.10 7.62
CA ALA A 89 9.64 -17.63 8.15
C ALA A 89 8.43 -18.40 7.58
N LYS A 90 8.54 -19.73 7.45
CA LYS A 90 7.49 -20.58 6.85
C LYS A 90 6.15 -20.51 7.57
N GLU A 91 6.16 -20.26 8.88
CA GLU A 91 4.94 -20.12 9.68
C GLU A 91 4.22 -18.79 9.44
N ALA A 92 4.96 -17.75 9.04
CA ALA A 92 4.39 -16.45 8.67
C ALA A 92 3.88 -16.46 7.21
N PHE A 93 4.61 -17.14 6.32
CA PHE A 93 4.33 -17.20 4.87
C PHE A 93 3.87 -18.61 4.45
N LEU A 94 2.70 -19.00 4.95
CA LEU A 94 2.12 -20.33 4.74
C LEU A 94 1.72 -20.62 3.28
N SER A 95 1.41 -19.58 2.50
CA SER A 95 0.95 -19.74 1.10
C SER A 95 2.14 -20.07 0.19
N TYR A 96 3.17 -19.23 0.25
CA TYR A 96 4.37 -19.39 -0.56
C TYR A 96 5.53 -18.59 0.05
N LEU A 97 6.73 -19.15 -0.07
CA LEU A 97 7.98 -18.47 0.27
C LEU A 97 8.96 -18.71 -0.85
N ASP A 98 9.39 -17.63 -1.47
CA ASP A 98 10.24 -17.65 -2.64
C ASP A 98 11.61 -18.29 -2.35
N PRO A 99 12.02 -19.34 -3.11
CA PRO A 99 13.32 -19.97 -2.92
C PRO A 99 14.49 -19.01 -3.15
N ASP A 100 14.29 -17.88 -3.84
CA ASP A 100 15.36 -16.91 -4.11
C ASP A 100 15.88 -16.19 -2.86
N PHE A 101 15.11 -16.18 -1.76
CA PHE A 101 15.67 -15.79 -0.46
C PHE A 101 16.89 -16.64 -0.07
N LYS A 102 16.93 -17.92 -0.48
CA LYS A 102 18.09 -18.80 -0.27
C LYS A 102 19.03 -18.79 -1.46
N ASN A 103 18.50 -18.88 -2.68
CA ASN A 103 19.34 -18.98 -3.88
C ASN A 103 20.23 -17.74 -4.06
N TRP A 104 19.80 -16.58 -3.57
CA TRP A 104 20.55 -15.33 -3.64
C TRP A 104 21.29 -14.99 -2.34
N ASP A 105 21.44 -15.97 -1.43
CA ASP A 105 22.16 -15.82 -0.16
C ASP A 105 21.60 -14.73 0.76
N LEU A 106 20.28 -14.53 0.72
CA LEU A 106 19.56 -13.53 1.51
C LEU A 106 19.08 -14.07 2.87
N ASP A 107 19.56 -15.23 3.30
CA ASP A 107 19.14 -15.89 4.53
C ASP A 107 20.03 -15.52 5.74
N LYS A 108 20.63 -14.34 5.72
CA LYS A 108 21.54 -13.85 6.75
C LYS A 108 20.78 -13.16 7.88
N VAL A 109 21.23 -13.45 9.11
CA VAL A 109 20.71 -12.77 10.30
C VAL A 109 21.12 -11.29 10.26
N GLY A 110 20.18 -10.43 10.64
CA GLY A 110 20.39 -9.00 10.72
C GLY A 110 20.93 -8.54 12.07
N LYS A 111 21.11 -7.24 12.21
CA LYS A 111 21.38 -6.60 13.51
C LYS A 111 20.07 -6.41 14.27
N ALA A 112 20.18 -6.38 15.60
CA ALA A 112 19.07 -5.95 16.45
C ALA A 112 18.64 -4.53 16.08
N THR A 113 17.33 -4.28 16.12
CA THR A 113 16.72 -2.97 15.89
C THR A 113 15.87 -2.58 17.08
N GLU A 114 15.88 -1.29 17.40
CA GLU A 114 14.93 -0.71 18.34
C GLU A 114 13.51 -0.72 17.76
N GLU A 115 12.52 -0.39 18.60
CA GLU A 115 11.17 -0.10 18.12
C GLU A 115 11.23 1.06 17.12
N SER A 116 10.54 0.91 15.99
CA SER A 116 10.56 1.91 14.93
C SER A 116 9.15 2.18 14.41
N ALA A 117 8.87 3.46 14.15
CA ALA A 117 7.66 3.86 13.45
C ALA A 117 7.82 3.60 11.95
N VAL A 118 6.74 3.21 11.28
CA VAL A 118 6.67 3.00 9.84
C VAL A 118 5.52 3.76 9.22
N GLN A 119 5.66 4.03 7.92
CA GLN A 119 4.63 4.63 7.07
C GLN A 119 4.18 3.60 6.05
N VAL A 120 2.88 3.58 5.80
CA VAL A 120 2.29 2.80 4.72
C VAL A 120 1.81 3.78 3.65
N HIS A 121 2.23 3.55 2.42
CA HIS A 121 1.82 4.30 1.26
C HIS A 121 1.04 3.40 0.31
N GLU A 122 0.15 4.00 -0.47
CA GLU A 122 -0.52 3.37 -1.61
C GLU A 122 0.03 3.99 -2.90
N MET A 123 0.29 3.15 -3.89
CA MET A 123 0.71 3.59 -5.21
C MET A 123 -0.49 4.12 -6.00
N VAL A 124 -0.35 5.35 -6.49
CA VAL A 124 -1.41 6.09 -7.21
C VAL A 124 -1.00 6.48 -8.63
N LYS A 125 0.24 6.15 -9.04
CA LYS A 125 0.77 6.35 -10.38
C LYS A 125 1.75 5.24 -10.74
N ASP A 126 1.72 4.81 -12.00
CA ASP A 126 2.59 3.77 -12.50
C ASP A 126 4.06 4.13 -12.26
N ALA A 127 4.82 3.17 -11.76
CA ALA A 127 6.21 3.42 -11.37
C ALA A 127 7.02 2.14 -11.27
N THR A 128 8.33 2.26 -11.52
CA THR A 128 9.32 1.24 -11.13
C THR A 128 9.64 1.34 -9.64
N PHE A 129 10.37 0.36 -9.09
CA PHE A 129 10.89 0.47 -7.71
C PHE A 129 11.72 1.73 -7.50
N ALA A 130 12.65 2.01 -8.43
CA ALA A 130 13.50 3.21 -8.35
C ALA A 130 12.67 4.51 -8.26
N GLN A 131 11.60 4.61 -9.05
CA GLN A 131 10.71 5.77 -9.04
C GLN A 131 9.87 5.84 -7.76
N MET A 132 9.25 4.73 -7.33
CA MET A 132 8.46 4.67 -6.10
C MET A 132 9.27 5.09 -4.87
N PHE A 133 10.38 4.41 -4.61
CA PHE A 133 11.18 4.66 -3.42
C PHE A 133 11.96 5.98 -3.53
N GLY A 134 12.37 6.38 -4.73
CA GLY A 134 12.98 7.69 -5.00
C GLY A 134 12.03 8.86 -4.72
N SER A 135 10.72 8.69 -4.94
CA SER A 135 9.73 9.75 -4.68
C SER A 135 9.59 10.13 -3.20
N LEU A 136 10.07 9.30 -2.28
CA LEU A 136 10.05 9.56 -0.84
C LEU A 136 11.17 10.51 -0.38
N GLY A 137 12.03 10.97 -1.31
CA GLY A 137 13.07 11.97 -1.05
C GLY A 137 14.18 11.52 -0.10
N ALA A 138 14.16 10.26 0.32
CA ALA A 138 15.09 9.69 1.28
C ALA A 138 16.19 8.88 0.58
N ASN A 139 17.36 8.84 1.21
CA ASN A 139 18.38 7.87 0.85
C ASN A 139 17.80 6.46 1.02
N LEU A 140 17.88 5.63 -0.01
CA LEU A 140 17.31 4.28 0.00
C LEU A 140 17.77 3.43 1.19
N ASN A 141 19.01 3.63 1.66
CA ASN A 141 19.51 2.96 2.87
C ASN A 141 18.66 3.26 4.13
N LYS A 142 18.06 4.45 4.21
CA LYS A 142 17.18 4.85 5.32
C LYS A 142 15.76 4.32 5.14
N LEU A 143 15.37 3.93 3.93
CA LEU A 143 14.05 3.36 3.65
C LEU A 143 14.00 1.85 3.89
N CYS A 144 15.16 1.19 4.00
CA CYS A 144 15.22 -0.25 4.19
C CYS A 144 14.80 -0.69 5.59
N LEU A 145 13.97 -1.72 5.65
CA LEU A 145 13.67 -2.49 6.85
C LEU A 145 14.60 -3.70 6.94
N THR A 146 14.76 -4.26 8.14
CA THR A 146 15.39 -5.59 8.28
C THR A 146 14.39 -6.70 7.96
N GLN A 147 14.89 -7.88 7.59
CA GLN A 147 14.03 -9.06 7.37
C GLN A 147 13.18 -9.40 8.60
N HIS A 148 13.76 -9.31 9.81
CA HIS A 148 13.02 -9.50 11.06
C HIS A 148 11.89 -8.48 11.19
N GLN A 149 12.15 -7.19 10.95
CA GLN A 149 11.10 -6.16 10.98
C GLN A 149 9.99 -6.42 9.95
N ILE A 150 10.33 -6.84 8.73
CA ILE A 150 9.34 -7.17 7.67
C ILE A 150 8.43 -8.32 8.14
N LYS A 151 9.03 -9.41 8.65
CA LYS A 151 8.28 -10.54 9.22
C LYS A 151 7.35 -10.07 10.34
N THR A 152 7.89 -9.31 11.30
CA THR A 152 7.12 -8.80 12.45
C THR A 152 5.98 -7.88 12.00
N PHE A 153 6.18 -7.06 10.98
CA PHE A 153 5.11 -6.24 10.41
C PHE A 153 3.99 -7.12 9.84
N CYS A 154 4.34 -8.15 9.06
CA CYS A 154 3.37 -9.07 8.45
C CYS A 154 2.53 -9.81 9.51
N GLU A 155 3.15 -10.18 10.63
CA GLU A 155 2.47 -10.86 11.74
C GLU A 155 1.57 -9.92 12.55
N LYS A 156 2.05 -8.72 12.89
CA LYS A 156 1.36 -7.81 13.81
C LYS A 156 0.40 -6.84 13.14
N HIS A 157 0.60 -6.54 11.87
CA HIS A 157 -0.14 -5.52 11.10
C HIS A 157 -0.74 -6.10 9.82
N ARG A 158 -1.22 -7.34 9.88
CA ARG A 158 -1.84 -8.02 8.73
C ARG A 158 -3.01 -7.24 8.14
N ASP A 159 -3.74 -6.47 8.96
CA ASP A 159 -4.83 -5.57 8.54
C ASP A 159 -4.37 -4.42 7.63
N LYS A 160 -3.07 -4.12 7.62
CA LYS A 160 -2.45 -3.05 6.83
C LYS A 160 -1.77 -3.59 5.57
N LEU A 161 -1.68 -4.92 5.43
CA LEU A 161 -1.34 -5.54 4.15
C LEU A 161 -2.49 -5.39 3.16
N ARG A 162 -2.16 -5.43 1.89
CA ARG A 162 -3.13 -5.36 0.80
C ARG A 162 -3.83 -6.73 0.65
N ALA A 163 -5.14 -6.75 0.92
CA ALA A 163 -5.91 -8.00 1.14
C ALA A 163 -6.69 -8.51 -0.08
N ASP A 164 -6.72 -7.76 -1.18
CA ASP A 164 -7.50 -8.06 -2.39
C ASP A 164 -6.65 -8.66 -3.52
N GLY A 165 -5.59 -9.39 -3.16
CA GLY A 165 -4.71 -10.09 -4.10
C GLY A 165 -3.57 -9.26 -4.68
N TYR A 166 -3.41 -8.00 -4.27
CA TYR A 166 -2.30 -7.14 -4.67
C TYR A 166 -1.19 -7.08 -3.62
N GLY A 167 0.02 -6.74 -4.06
CA GLY A 167 1.22 -6.80 -3.24
C GLY A 167 1.40 -5.63 -2.27
N THR A 168 2.05 -5.92 -1.14
CA THR A 168 2.68 -4.93 -0.26
C THR A 168 4.19 -5.05 -0.37
N PHE A 169 4.87 -3.95 -0.70
CA PHE A 169 6.30 -3.86 -0.93
C PHE A 169 7.06 -3.37 0.29
N PHE A 170 8.17 -4.06 0.59
CA PHE A 170 9.09 -3.71 1.67
C PHE A 170 10.51 -3.68 1.11
N PRO A 171 11.17 -2.51 1.04
CA PRO A 171 12.56 -2.44 0.63
C PRO A 171 13.44 -2.96 1.76
N PHE A 172 14.47 -3.71 1.41
CA PHE A 172 15.53 -4.11 2.34
C PHE A 172 16.88 -4.12 1.63
N LYS A 173 17.94 -4.26 2.42
CA LYS A 173 19.31 -4.27 1.95
C LYS A 173 20.02 -5.49 2.52
N GLU A 174 20.75 -6.18 1.66
CA GLU A 174 21.58 -7.33 2.01
C GLU A 174 22.85 -7.29 1.14
N ASN A 175 24.02 -7.55 1.73
CA ASN A 175 25.31 -7.56 1.02
C ASN A 175 25.55 -6.33 0.09
N GLU A 176 25.25 -5.12 0.55
CA GLU A 176 25.35 -3.88 -0.25
C GLU A 176 24.41 -3.77 -1.47
N HIS A 177 23.50 -4.72 -1.63
CA HIS A 177 22.48 -4.75 -2.67
C HIS A 177 21.09 -4.46 -2.10
N PHE A 178 20.26 -3.80 -2.90
CA PHE A 178 18.89 -3.46 -2.55
C PHE A 178 17.91 -4.44 -3.19
N PHE A 179 16.91 -4.82 -2.42
CA PHE A 179 15.88 -5.77 -2.80
C PHE A 179 14.52 -5.27 -2.32
N VAL A 180 13.45 -5.84 -2.88
CA VAL A 180 12.08 -5.56 -2.46
C VAL A 180 11.41 -6.89 -2.15
N VAL A 181 10.90 -7.01 -0.93
CA VAL A 181 10.00 -8.11 -0.58
C VAL A 181 8.60 -7.70 -0.99
N ARG A 182 7.94 -8.59 -1.72
CA ARG A 182 6.56 -8.46 -2.11
C ARG A 182 5.71 -9.46 -1.37
N VAL A 183 4.77 -8.96 -0.57
CA VAL A 183 3.88 -9.79 0.23
C VAL A 183 2.46 -9.73 -0.33
N PHE A 184 1.87 -10.89 -0.61
CA PHE A 184 0.46 -11.02 -0.95
C PHE A 184 -0.32 -11.67 0.19
N VAL A 185 -1.61 -11.34 0.26
CA VAL A 185 -2.55 -11.97 1.18
C VAL A 185 -3.47 -12.88 0.37
N ASP A 186 -3.32 -14.18 0.56
CA ASP A 186 -4.14 -15.21 -0.07
C ASP A 186 -5.04 -15.90 0.96
N SER A 187 -5.98 -16.73 0.47
CA SER A 187 -6.81 -17.59 1.32
C SER A 187 -5.99 -18.59 2.15
N GLY A 188 -4.82 -19.02 1.63
CA GLY A 188 -3.92 -19.97 2.29
C GLY A 188 -2.93 -19.35 3.28
N GLY A 189 -2.85 -18.02 3.37
CA GLY A 189 -1.85 -17.33 4.19
C GLY A 189 -1.18 -16.18 3.46
N LEU A 190 0.03 -15.84 3.88
CA LEU A 190 0.84 -14.85 3.18
C LEU A 190 1.76 -15.55 2.17
N ASP A 191 1.91 -14.96 0.99
CA ASP A 191 2.96 -15.26 0.01
C ASP A 191 4.04 -14.18 0.16
N ALA A 192 5.32 -14.57 0.24
CA ALA A 192 6.45 -13.64 0.13
C ALA A 192 7.34 -13.99 -1.05
N ARG A 193 7.56 -12.99 -1.92
CA ARG A 193 8.49 -13.01 -3.04
C ARG A 193 9.59 -11.97 -2.89
N VAL A 194 10.70 -12.18 -3.57
CA VAL A 194 11.81 -11.23 -3.57
C VAL A 194 12.16 -10.80 -4.98
N ASP A 195 12.23 -9.48 -5.15
CA ASP A 195 12.61 -8.84 -6.41
C ASP A 195 13.92 -8.07 -6.22
N ARG A 196 14.69 -7.91 -7.29
CA ARG A 196 15.86 -7.01 -7.24
C ARG A 196 15.36 -5.59 -7.39
N PHE A 197 15.91 -4.66 -6.60
CA PHE A 197 15.49 -3.27 -6.68
C PHE A 197 15.74 -2.64 -8.07
N LYS A 198 16.73 -3.15 -8.81
CA LYS A 198 17.11 -2.66 -10.13
C LYS A 198 16.20 -3.14 -11.26
N ASP A 199 15.26 -4.04 -10.97
CA ASP A 199 14.29 -4.49 -11.96
C ASP A 199 13.47 -3.27 -12.42
N ASP A 200 13.37 -3.10 -13.74
CA ASP A 200 12.78 -1.95 -14.40
C ASP A 200 11.31 -2.16 -14.77
N ASP A 201 10.72 -3.24 -14.25
CA ASP A 201 9.29 -3.52 -14.35
C ASP A 201 8.47 -2.34 -13.80
N VAL A 202 7.51 -1.92 -14.62
CA VAL A 202 6.56 -0.86 -14.27
C VAL A 202 5.36 -1.49 -13.58
N TRP A 203 5.09 -1.04 -12.36
CA TRP A 203 3.93 -1.47 -11.58
C TRP A 203 2.71 -0.62 -11.92
N ASP A 204 1.58 -1.27 -12.20
CA ASP A 204 0.29 -0.62 -12.51
C ASP A 204 -0.38 -0.06 -11.25
N ALA A 205 -0.68 1.24 -11.24
CA ALA A 205 -1.36 1.93 -10.15
C ALA A 205 -2.81 1.49 -9.96
N GLY A 206 -3.44 0.91 -10.98
CA GLY A 206 -4.75 0.28 -10.89
C GLY A 206 -4.82 -0.85 -9.86
N HIS A 207 -3.68 -1.43 -9.49
CA HIS A 207 -3.53 -2.43 -8.44
C HIS A 207 -3.43 -1.86 -7.02
N ALA A 208 -3.27 -0.53 -6.88
CA ALA A 208 -3.19 0.15 -5.59
C ALA A 208 -2.24 -0.54 -4.59
N LEU A 209 -1.06 -0.90 -5.11
CA LEU A 209 0.00 -1.60 -4.37
C LEU A 209 0.42 -0.78 -3.16
N ARG A 210 0.74 -1.45 -2.05
CA ARG A 210 1.17 -0.76 -0.84
C ARG A 210 2.68 -0.78 -0.71
N VAL A 211 3.24 0.25 -0.09
CA VAL A 211 4.68 0.37 0.20
C VAL A 211 4.85 0.67 1.68
N VAL A 212 5.67 -0.11 2.38
CA VAL A 212 5.96 0.11 3.80
C VAL A 212 7.43 0.49 3.97
N VAL A 213 7.65 1.62 4.65
CA VAL A 213 9.00 2.16 4.91
C VAL A 213 9.10 2.71 6.33
N PRO A 214 10.31 2.82 6.92
CA PRO A 214 10.52 3.54 8.16
C PRO A 214 10.00 4.98 8.09
N GLN A 215 9.38 5.44 9.17
CA GLN A 215 9.12 6.85 9.39
C GLN A 215 10.45 7.51 9.78
N LEU A 216 11.00 8.30 8.87
CA LEU A 216 12.18 9.11 9.17
C LEU A 216 11.75 10.30 10.02
N GLY A 217 12.36 10.46 11.20
CA GLY A 217 12.21 11.68 11.97
C GLY A 217 12.75 12.86 11.16
N THR A 218 12.03 13.98 11.14
CA THR A 218 12.62 15.28 10.86
C THR A 218 13.65 15.53 11.94
N GLN A 219 14.94 15.37 11.61
CA GLN A 219 16.02 15.93 12.44
C GLN A 219 16.04 17.45 12.25
#